data_AF-A0A3D6B263-F1
#
_entry.id   AF-A0A3D6B263-F1
#
_cell.length_a   1.000
_cell.length_b   1.000
_cell.length_c   1.000
_cell.angle_alpha   90.00
_cell.angle_beta   90.00
_cell.angle_gamma   90.00
#
_symmetry.space_group_name_H-M   'P 1'
#
loop_
_entity.id
_entity.type
_entity.pdbx_description
1 polymer ?
#
loop_
_entity_poly.entity_id
_entity_poly.type
_entity_poly.pdbx_seq_one_letter_code
_entity_poly.pdbx_strand_id
1 'polypeptide(L)'
;MIFKNIDTISNKADKSYLLELTSVYCKCVKELALKYSFNVETECHISLSDNVINELKDMGLISQSNQLPYLKRLLGDQYADFINCIATYLINRTYFKGILDKFNNKKRKQLQRKERTSGKPTLVDFFAGAGGLSLGFSQAGYRVCFANDFQDVCVNTYRFNHPEVPSDKVLCEDIRKIVDNINDYVSEDVDIVIGGPPCQGFSSANQQRIIDDPRNELYKYYIKAVKKIVPKFVLMENVRGMLSVAEQVVEDFHNISAEKNGVEYHYDIKYELLNSVDFGVAQSRERLIYIAIRNDVMVDKDVKPSDIFNAIKESCRGNVPVNLSEALAFIKPLDAPRIKNINEIDDEKTGKMVSANDYTGSDNSYLKSINKGRSIPLIFNHKARYVNDINYDIYRLLNPGEDASDEKISDIMPYKNRLYCFKDKYYKLIPDRPSRTITAHLKMDCHSHIHPFQVRAITPREAARCQSFPDDYLFLGAYLKTYMEIGNAVPVLMANRIATIIKRYL
;
A
#
# COMPACT_ATOMS: atom_id res chain seq x y z
N MET A 1 -2.30 5.46 -17.91
CA MET A 1 -3.72 5.05 -18.07
C MET A 1 -3.94 3.80 -17.25
N ILE A 2 -5.06 3.68 -16.53
CA ILE A 2 -5.36 2.50 -15.70
C ILE A 2 -5.74 1.30 -16.57
N PHE A 3 -6.72 1.46 -17.46
CA PHE A 3 -6.94 0.54 -18.56
C PHE A 3 -6.09 0.93 -19.77
N LYS A 4 -5.53 -0.07 -20.44
CA LYS A 4 -4.94 0.07 -21.76
C LYS A 4 -5.99 -0.18 -22.83
N ASN A 5 -5.82 0.43 -24.00
CA ASN A 5 -6.65 0.11 -25.15
C ASN A 5 -6.44 -1.37 -25.52
N ILE A 6 -7.51 -2.09 -25.81
CA ILE A 6 -7.44 -3.53 -26.07
C ILE A 6 -6.49 -3.91 -27.21
N ASP A 7 -6.29 -3.04 -28.21
CA ASP A 7 -5.38 -3.29 -29.33
C ASP A 7 -3.91 -3.35 -28.88
N THR A 8 -3.59 -2.75 -27.73
CA THR A 8 -2.23 -2.73 -27.17
C THR A 8 -1.97 -3.88 -26.19
N ILE A 9 -2.99 -4.69 -25.85
CA ILE A 9 -2.85 -5.83 -24.95
C ILE A 9 -2.25 -6.99 -25.76
N SER A 10 -0.95 -7.20 -25.57
CA SER A 10 -0.16 -8.18 -26.34
C SER A 10 0.41 -9.33 -25.49
N ASN A 11 0.46 -9.17 -24.16
CA ASN A 11 1.08 -10.14 -23.26
C ASN A 11 0.11 -10.63 -22.16
N LYS A 12 0.49 -11.73 -21.51
CA LYS A 12 -0.31 -12.37 -20.46
C LYS A 12 -0.53 -11.46 -19.25
N ALA A 13 0.47 -10.68 -18.85
CA ALA A 13 0.38 -9.80 -17.68
C ALA A 13 -0.66 -8.70 -17.89
N ASP A 14 -0.66 -8.06 -19.06
CA ASP A 14 -1.63 -7.04 -19.43
C ASP A 14 -3.05 -7.61 -19.50
N LYS A 15 -3.22 -8.82 -20.05
CA LYS A 15 -4.51 -9.50 -20.06
C LYS A 15 -4.99 -9.84 -18.64
N SER A 16 -4.12 -10.38 -17.79
CA SER A 16 -4.45 -10.71 -16.39
C SER A 16 -4.84 -9.45 -15.60
N TYR A 17 -4.11 -8.35 -15.79
CA TYR A 17 -4.42 -7.08 -15.14
C TYR A 17 -5.75 -6.49 -15.62
N LEU A 18 -6.05 -6.56 -16.93
CA LEU A 18 -7.36 -6.19 -17.47
C LEU A 18 -8.49 -6.97 -16.78
N LEU A 19 -8.38 -8.31 -16.76
CA LEU A 19 -9.39 -9.21 -16.19
C LEU A 19 -9.59 -8.97 -14.69
N GLU A 20 -8.51 -8.70 -13.96
CA GLU A 20 -8.58 -8.36 -12.54
C GLU A 20 -9.34 -7.04 -12.34
N LEU A 21 -8.98 -5.98 -13.06
CA LEU A 21 -9.65 -4.69 -12.94
C LEU A 21 -11.13 -4.73 -13.34
N THR A 22 -11.49 -5.45 -14.41
CA THR A 22 -12.90 -5.61 -14.80
C THR A 22 -13.67 -6.39 -13.74
N SER A 23 -13.06 -7.44 -13.16
CA SER A 23 -13.66 -8.20 -12.07
C SER A 23 -13.88 -7.33 -10.82
N VAL A 24 -12.88 -6.55 -10.41
CA VAL A 24 -13.02 -5.62 -9.28
C VAL A 24 -14.10 -4.58 -9.56
N TYR A 25 -14.16 -4.01 -10.76
CA TYR A 25 -15.22 -3.07 -11.15
C TYR A 25 -16.61 -3.69 -10.96
N CYS A 26 -16.84 -4.90 -11.49
CA CYS A 26 -18.11 -5.61 -11.33
C CYS A 26 -18.45 -5.85 -9.87
N LYS A 27 -17.48 -6.31 -9.06
CA LYS A 27 -17.68 -6.54 -7.63
C LYS A 27 -18.07 -5.25 -6.89
N CYS A 28 -17.39 -4.13 -7.17
CA CYS A 28 -17.77 -2.82 -6.61
C CYS A 28 -19.21 -2.44 -6.99
N VAL A 29 -19.62 -2.63 -8.24
CA VAL A 29 -20.99 -2.34 -8.68
C VAL A 29 -22.02 -3.18 -7.94
N LYS A 30 -21.79 -4.50 -7.86
CA LYS A 30 -22.70 -5.44 -7.20
C LYS A 30 -22.84 -5.17 -5.70
N GLU A 31 -21.73 -4.96 -4.99
CA GLU A 31 -21.75 -4.70 -3.55
C GLU A 31 -22.40 -3.34 -3.22
N LEU A 32 -22.21 -2.31 -4.05
CA LEU A 32 -22.91 -1.03 -3.87
C LEU A 32 -24.39 -1.10 -4.22
N ALA A 33 -24.76 -1.87 -5.25
CA ALA A 33 -26.15 -2.14 -5.60
C ALA A 33 -26.89 -2.84 -4.47
N LEU A 34 -26.27 -3.86 -3.87
CA LEU A 34 -26.78 -4.51 -2.66
C LEU A 34 -26.93 -3.52 -1.50
N LYS A 35 -25.87 -2.74 -1.21
CA LYS A 35 -25.86 -1.77 -0.10
C LYS A 35 -26.97 -0.72 -0.20
N TYR A 36 -27.26 -0.24 -1.42
CA TYR A 36 -28.25 0.82 -1.65
C TYR A 36 -29.57 0.30 -2.22
N SER A 37 -29.77 -1.03 -2.24
CA SER A 37 -31.02 -1.69 -2.62
C SER A 37 -31.53 -1.30 -4.01
N PHE A 38 -30.64 -1.22 -5.00
CA PHE A 38 -31.04 -1.12 -6.41
C PHE A 38 -30.60 -2.38 -7.17
N ASN A 39 -31.38 -2.78 -8.17
CA ASN A 39 -31.10 -4.00 -8.93
C ASN A 39 -29.92 -3.80 -9.87
N VAL A 40 -29.02 -4.79 -9.90
CA VAL A 40 -28.11 -4.98 -11.04
C VAL A 40 -28.93 -5.68 -12.11
N GLU A 41 -29.06 -5.10 -13.29
CA GLU A 41 -29.85 -5.73 -14.35
C GLU A 41 -29.25 -7.10 -14.71
N THR A 42 -30.05 -8.15 -14.51
CA THR A 42 -29.67 -9.56 -14.73
C THR A 42 -29.99 -10.04 -16.15
N GLU A 43 -30.91 -9.36 -16.85
CA GLU A 43 -31.31 -9.72 -18.20
C GLU A 43 -30.68 -8.75 -19.21
N CYS A 44 -30.10 -9.33 -20.27
CA CYS A 44 -29.46 -8.62 -21.38
C CYS A 44 -30.51 -7.91 -22.24
N HIS A 45 -31.18 -6.90 -21.69
CA HIS A 45 -32.12 -6.04 -22.41
C HIS A 45 -31.54 -4.67 -22.73
N ILE A 46 -30.40 -4.31 -22.12
CA ILE A 46 -29.59 -3.18 -22.59
C ILE A 46 -28.75 -3.69 -23.76
N SER A 47 -29.30 -3.50 -24.96
CA SER A 47 -28.49 -3.32 -26.17
C SER A 47 -27.28 -2.45 -25.81
N LEU A 48 -26.10 -2.73 -26.38
CA LEU A 48 -24.90 -1.88 -26.25
C LEU A 48 -25.25 -0.42 -26.59
N SER A 49 -25.75 0.31 -25.60
CA SER A 49 -26.25 1.66 -25.80
C SER A 49 -25.07 2.56 -26.06
N ASP A 50 -25.31 3.67 -26.76
CA ASP A 50 -24.25 4.63 -27.02
C ASP A 50 -23.61 5.13 -25.71
N ASN A 51 -24.38 5.17 -24.61
CA ASN A 51 -23.87 5.53 -23.29
C ASN A 51 -22.85 4.51 -22.74
N VAL A 52 -23.12 3.20 -22.88
CA VAL A 52 -22.19 2.14 -22.46
C VAL A 52 -20.94 2.17 -23.34
N ILE A 53 -21.09 2.32 -24.65
CA ILE A 53 -19.95 2.43 -25.58
C ILE A 53 -19.09 3.66 -25.25
N ASN A 54 -19.72 4.79 -24.95
CA ASN A 54 -19.02 6.00 -24.55
C ASN A 54 -18.31 5.86 -23.20
N GLU A 55 -18.89 5.15 -22.23
CA GLU A 55 -18.21 4.84 -20.97
C GLU A 55 -16.99 3.94 -21.21
N LEU A 56 -17.09 2.90 -22.05
CA LEU A 56 -15.94 2.06 -22.43
C LEU A 56 -14.80 2.88 -23.09
N LYS A 57 -15.16 3.88 -23.90
CA LYS A 57 -14.20 4.84 -24.48
C LYS A 57 -13.58 5.75 -23.42
N ASP A 58 -14.39 6.30 -22.51
CA ASP A 58 -13.93 7.15 -21.41
C ASP A 58 -13.03 6.36 -20.42
N MET A 59 -13.33 5.07 -20.21
CA MET A 59 -12.47 4.11 -19.51
C MET A 59 -11.18 3.80 -20.29
N GLY A 60 -11.14 4.05 -21.61
CA GLY A 60 -9.97 3.84 -22.47
C GLY A 60 -9.75 2.40 -22.92
N LEU A 61 -10.76 1.53 -22.75
CA LEU A 61 -10.72 0.13 -23.18
C LEU A 61 -10.82 0.03 -24.71
N ILE A 62 -11.68 0.83 -25.33
CA ILE A 62 -11.86 0.91 -26.78
C ILE A 62 -11.75 2.37 -27.25
N SER A 63 -11.42 2.56 -28.52
CA SER A 63 -11.48 3.85 -29.22
C SER A 63 -12.68 3.91 -30.16
N GLN A 64 -13.08 2.78 -30.73
CA GLN A 64 -14.15 2.64 -31.72
C GLN A 64 -15.06 1.45 -31.38
N SER A 65 -16.32 1.49 -31.83
CA SER A 65 -17.31 0.45 -31.54
C SER A 65 -17.03 -0.89 -32.24
N ASN A 66 -16.32 -0.88 -33.37
CA ASN A 66 -15.87 -2.09 -34.07
C ASN A 66 -14.89 -2.96 -33.25
N GLN A 67 -14.36 -2.45 -32.13
CA GLN A 67 -13.48 -3.17 -31.21
C GLN A 67 -14.24 -4.05 -30.19
N LEU A 68 -15.56 -3.92 -30.08
CA LEU A 68 -16.38 -4.66 -29.12
C LEU A 68 -16.26 -6.20 -29.25
N PRO A 69 -16.24 -6.81 -30.46
CA PRO A 69 -16.02 -8.25 -30.59
C PRO A 69 -14.67 -8.69 -30.02
N TYR A 70 -13.63 -7.86 -30.13
CA TYR A 70 -12.33 -8.18 -29.57
C TYR A 70 -12.32 -8.06 -28.05
N LEU A 71 -12.95 -7.01 -27.49
CA LEU A 71 -13.15 -6.87 -26.04
C LEU A 71 -13.89 -8.11 -25.48
N LYS A 72 -14.95 -8.56 -26.15
CA LYS A 72 -15.68 -9.78 -25.79
C LYS A 72 -14.79 -11.01 -25.77
N ARG A 73 -13.93 -11.20 -26.77
CA ARG A 73 -12.97 -12.31 -26.81
C ARG A 73 -11.92 -12.24 -25.70
N LEU A 74 -11.47 -11.04 -25.33
CA LEU A 74 -10.50 -10.86 -24.26
C LEU A 74 -11.07 -11.15 -22.87
N LEU A 75 -12.29 -10.66 -22.60
CA LEU A 75 -12.98 -10.82 -21.31
C LEU A 75 -13.64 -12.21 -21.15
N GLY A 76 -13.96 -12.89 -22.25
CA GLY A 76 -14.62 -14.19 -22.23
C GLY A 76 -15.93 -14.13 -21.44
N ASP A 77 -16.07 -15.02 -20.46
CA ASP A 77 -17.28 -15.17 -19.65
C ASP A 77 -17.59 -13.92 -18.80
N GLN A 78 -16.60 -13.08 -18.51
CA GLN A 78 -16.80 -11.84 -17.76
C GLN A 78 -17.46 -10.72 -18.59
N TYR A 79 -17.50 -10.84 -19.92
CA TYR A 79 -17.92 -9.74 -20.79
C TYR A 79 -19.36 -9.27 -20.50
N ALA A 80 -20.31 -10.21 -20.46
CA ALA A 80 -21.72 -9.87 -20.25
C ALA A 80 -21.93 -9.20 -18.89
N ASP A 81 -21.34 -9.77 -17.84
CA ASP A 81 -21.41 -9.24 -16.48
C ASP A 81 -20.81 -7.82 -16.38
N PHE A 82 -19.68 -7.60 -17.05
CA PHE A 82 -19.01 -6.30 -17.09
C PHE A 82 -19.84 -5.23 -17.79
N ILE A 83 -20.46 -5.56 -18.93
CA ILE A 83 -21.36 -4.64 -19.65
C ILE A 83 -22.58 -4.29 -18.79
N ASN A 84 -23.20 -5.27 -18.14
CA ASN A 84 -24.36 -5.04 -17.26
C ASN A 84 -23.99 -4.18 -16.05
N CYS A 85 -22.80 -4.39 -15.46
CA CYS A 85 -22.30 -3.56 -14.37
C CYS A 85 -22.06 -2.12 -14.80
N ILE A 86 -21.51 -1.88 -16.00
CA ILE A 86 -21.37 -0.52 -16.56
C ILE A 86 -22.75 0.12 -16.72
N ALA A 87 -23.71 -0.58 -17.33
CA ALA A 87 -25.04 -0.04 -17.54
C ALA A 87 -25.74 0.31 -16.21
N THR A 88 -25.64 -0.58 -15.22
CA THR A 88 -26.13 -0.36 -13.86
C THR A 88 -25.50 0.88 -13.22
N TYR A 89 -24.18 1.05 -13.34
CA TYR A 89 -23.48 2.25 -12.88
C TYR A 89 -24.01 3.52 -13.55
N LEU A 90 -24.21 3.49 -14.88
CA LEU A 90 -24.67 4.65 -15.64
C LEU A 90 -26.08 5.12 -15.22
N ILE A 91 -26.98 4.18 -14.92
CA ILE A 91 -28.34 4.47 -14.44
C ILE A 91 -28.30 5.04 -13.01
N ASN A 92 -27.36 4.57 -12.18
CA ASN A 92 -27.35 4.83 -10.74
C ASN A 92 -26.16 5.69 -10.26
N ARG A 93 -25.54 6.50 -11.14
CA ARG A 93 -24.26 7.21 -10.89
C ARG A 93 -24.17 7.94 -9.55
N THR A 94 -25.28 8.54 -9.08
CA THR A 94 -25.34 9.31 -7.83
C THR A 94 -24.99 8.48 -6.60
N TYR A 95 -25.32 7.19 -6.56
CA TYR A 95 -25.04 6.30 -5.44
C TYR A 95 -23.56 5.91 -5.32
N PHE A 96 -22.80 5.99 -6.42
CA PHE A 96 -21.40 5.59 -6.47
C PHE A 96 -20.44 6.64 -5.92
N LYS A 97 -20.88 7.90 -5.72
CA LYS A 97 -20.09 8.99 -5.10
C LYS A 97 -18.62 9.07 -5.57
N GLY A 98 -18.37 8.80 -6.86
CA GLY A 98 -17.03 8.85 -7.46
C GLY A 98 -16.10 7.66 -7.16
N ILE A 99 -16.55 6.62 -6.45
CA ILE A 99 -15.73 5.43 -6.14
C ILE A 99 -15.17 4.78 -7.41
N LEU A 100 -16.00 4.72 -8.45
CA LEU A 100 -15.63 4.10 -9.73
C LEU A 100 -14.84 5.05 -10.65
N ASP A 101 -14.64 6.32 -10.28
CA ASP A 101 -13.87 7.27 -11.08
C ASP A 101 -12.41 6.80 -11.25
N LYS A 102 -11.87 6.03 -10.29
CA LYS A 102 -10.54 5.41 -10.37
C LYS A 102 -10.38 4.46 -11.57
N PHE A 103 -11.47 3.92 -12.10
CA PHE A 103 -11.50 3.03 -13.28
C PHE A 103 -11.69 3.80 -14.59
N ASN A 104 -12.04 5.09 -14.54
CA ASN A 104 -12.33 5.89 -15.72
C ASN A 104 -11.12 6.77 -16.10
N ASN A 105 -10.48 6.46 -17.21
CA ASN A 105 -9.27 7.16 -17.66
C ASN A 105 -9.49 8.65 -17.96
N LYS A 106 -10.67 9.05 -18.45
CA LYS A 106 -11.01 10.47 -18.65
C LYS A 106 -11.09 11.22 -17.32
N LYS A 107 -11.72 10.63 -16.29
CA LYS A 107 -11.77 11.20 -14.92
C LYS A 107 -10.38 11.29 -14.31
N ARG A 108 -9.56 10.25 -14.46
CA ARG A 108 -8.14 10.27 -14.04
C ARG A 108 -7.36 11.38 -14.73
N LYS A 109 -7.51 11.57 -16.05
CA LYS A 109 -6.86 12.68 -16.78
C LYS A 109 -7.28 14.06 -16.26
N GLN A 110 -8.55 14.24 -15.89
CA GLN A 110 -9.02 15.49 -15.28
C GLN A 110 -8.34 15.74 -13.94
N LEU A 111 -8.25 14.72 -13.08
CA LEU A 111 -7.55 14.81 -11.80
C LEU A 111 -6.05 15.09 -11.99
N GLN A 112 -5.39 14.38 -12.91
CA GLN A 112 -3.96 14.56 -13.21
C GLN A 112 -3.65 15.98 -13.72
N ARG A 113 -4.53 16.57 -14.54
CA ARG A 113 -4.38 17.97 -14.99
C ARG A 113 -4.48 18.94 -13.82
N LYS A 114 -5.48 18.75 -12.95
CA LYS A 114 -5.64 19.56 -11.74
C LYS A 114 -4.42 19.44 -10.82
N GLU A 115 -3.90 18.23 -10.66
CA GLU A 115 -2.76 17.98 -9.79
C GLU A 115 -1.49 18.61 -10.35
N ARG A 116 -1.24 18.51 -11.66
CA ARG A 116 -0.09 19.13 -12.34
C ARG A 116 0.01 20.64 -12.11
N THR A 117 -1.12 21.34 -11.97
CA THR A 117 -1.17 22.80 -11.76
C THR A 117 -1.40 23.20 -10.30
N SER A 118 -1.29 22.26 -9.35
CA SER A 118 -1.68 22.48 -7.95
C SER A 118 -0.71 23.34 -7.14
N GLY A 119 0.52 23.56 -7.62
CA GLY A 119 1.58 24.24 -6.87
C GLY A 119 2.04 23.48 -5.61
N LYS A 120 1.60 22.23 -5.43
CA LYS A 120 2.02 21.37 -4.32
C LYS A 120 3.51 21.01 -4.46
N PRO A 121 4.24 20.86 -3.34
CA PRO A 121 5.62 20.40 -3.38
C PRO A 121 5.76 19.06 -4.08
N THR A 122 6.77 18.94 -4.93
CA THR A 122 7.00 17.78 -5.80
C THR A 122 7.76 16.68 -5.07
N LEU A 123 7.38 15.44 -5.36
CA LEU A 123 7.86 14.24 -4.69
C LEU A 123 8.26 13.17 -5.70
N VAL A 124 9.45 12.59 -5.51
CA VAL A 124 9.89 11.36 -6.17
C VAL A 124 9.97 10.22 -5.15
N ASP A 125 9.39 9.06 -5.45
CA ASP A 125 9.39 7.87 -4.59
C ASP A 125 10.12 6.68 -5.24
N PHE A 126 11.25 6.27 -4.68
CA PHE A 126 11.98 5.07 -5.11
C PHE A 126 11.70 3.90 -4.17
N PHE A 127 11.58 2.69 -4.74
CA PHE A 127 11.17 1.49 -3.99
C PHE A 127 9.79 1.69 -3.36
N ALA A 128 8.87 2.29 -4.13
CA ALA A 128 7.59 2.81 -3.64
C ALA A 128 6.67 1.70 -3.07
N GLY A 129 6.91 0.44 -3.44
CA GLY A 129 6.05 -0.68 -3.08
C GLY A 129 4.60 -0.40 -3.45
N ALA A 130 3.69 -0.77 -2.57
CA ALA A 130 2.27 -0.48 -2.75
C ALA A 130 1.89 0.99 -2.45
N GLY A 131 2.84 1.89 -2.16
CA GLY A 131 2.60 3.33 -2.03
C GLY A 131 2.28 3.84 -0.62
N GLY A 132 2.58 3.10 0.45
CA GLY A 132 2.26 3.54 1.82
C GLY A 132 2.95 4.85 2.23
N LEU A 133 4.24 5.00 1.89
CA LEU A 133 5.00 6.22 2.15
C LEU A 133 4.47 7.38 1.30
N SER A 134 4.35 7.18 -0.01
CA SER A 134 3.73 8.14 -0.95
C SER A 134 2.33 8.58 -0.52
N LEU A 135 1.46 7.67 -0.07
CA LEU A 135 0.11 8.03 0.39
C LEU A 135 0.15 8.99 1.58
N GLY A 136 1.05 8.77 2.55
CA GLY A 136 1.21 9.68 3.68
C GLY A 136 1.61 11.09 3.23
N PHE A 137 2.56 11.17 2.29
CA PHE A 137 2.99 12.44 1.70
C PHE A 137 1.90 13.11 0.86
N SER A 138 1.21 12.38 -0.01
CA SER A 138 0.06 12.91 -0.78
C SER A 138 -1.02 13.46 0.16
N GLN A 139 -1.31 12.77 1.27
CA GLN A 139 -2.24 13.26 2.31
C GLN A 139 -1.73 14.51 3.05
N ALA A 140 -0.41 14.73 3.11
CA ALA A 140 0.19 15.98 3.61
C ALA A 140 0.21 17.09 2.53
N GLY A 141 -0.30 16.80 1.34
CA GLY A 141 -0.44 17.75 0.23
C GLY A 141 0.84 17.92 -0.59
N TYR A 142 1.60 16.84 -0.77
CA TYR A 142 2.64 16.73 -1.79
C TYR A 142 2.02 16.21 -3.10
N ARG A 143 2.73 16.42 -4.21
CA ARG A 143 2.41 15.85 -5.53
C ARG A 143 3.51 14.89 -5.95
N VAL A 144 3.17 13.63 -6.14
CA VAL A 144 4.10 12.65 -6.72
C VAL A 144 4.29 12.95 -8.20
N CYS A 145 5.51 13.30 -8.60
CA CYS A 145 5.87 13.49 -10.01
C CYS A 145 6.47 12.23 -10.65
N PHE A 146 7.11 11.37 -9.85
CA PHE A 146 7.64 10.09 -10.29
C PHE A 146 7.67 9.08 -9.15
N ALA A 147 7.37 7.81 -9.46
CA ALA A 147 7.52 6.71 -8.54
C ALA A 147 8.12 5.49 -9.27
N ASN A 148 8.93 4.69 -8.59
CA ASN A 148 9.53 3.49 -9.13
C ASN A 148 9.50 2.32 -8.15
N ASP A 149 9.14 1.14 -8.65
CA ASP A 149 9.34 -0.15 -7.99
C ASP A 149 9.59 -1.22 -9.07
N PHE A 150 10.21 -2.33 -8.72
CA PHE A 150 10.47 -3.41 -9.68
C PHE A 150 9.37 -4.48 -9.67
N GLN A 151 8.52 -4.52 -8.65
CA GLN A 151 7.45 -5.52 -8.53
C GLN A 151 6.16 -5.04 -9.20
N ASP A 152 5.73 -5.78 -10.20
CA ASP A 152 4.53 -5.53 -10.99
C ASP A 152 3.26 -5.35 -10.12
N VAL A 153 3.06 -6.23 -9.15
CA VAL A 153 1.90 -6.20 -8.24
C VAL A 153 1.85 -4.90 -7.43
N CYS A 154 2.99 -4.47 -6.88
CA CYS A 154 3.14 -3.23 -6.12
C CYS A 154 2.80 -2.03 -7.00
N VAL A 155 3.37 -1.98 -8.21
CA VAL A 155 3.14 -0.90 -9.18
C VAL A 155 1.67 -0.84 -9.62
N ASN A 156 1.01 -1.99 -9.79
CA ASN A 156 -0.40 -2.05 -10.13
C ASN A 156 -1.29 -1.52 -8.99
N THR A 157 -1.04 -1.97 -7.76
CA THR A 157 -1.69 -1.44 -6.55
C THR A 157 -1.47 0.07 -6.41
N TYR A 158 -0.24 0.54 -6.59
CA TYR A 158 0.11 1.96 -6.55
C TYR A 158 -0.71 2.74 -7.59
N ARG A 159 -0.64 2.34 -8.86
CA ARG A 159 -1.37 3.01 -9.96
C ARG A 159 -2.87 3.05 -9.71
N PHE A 160 -3.46 1.99 -9.16
CA PHE A 160 -4.89 1.98 -8.86
C PHE A 160 -5.25 3.03 -7.81
N ASN A 161 -4.52 3.06 -6.69
CA ASN A 161 -4.85 3.91 -5.55
C ASN A 161 -4.42 5.38 -5.68
N HIS A 162 -3.51 5.68 -6.62
CA HIS A 162 -3.04 7.03 -6.93
C HIS A 162 -3.55 7.52 -8.29
N PRO A 163 -4.87 7.80 -8.44
CA PRO A 163 -5.44 8.28 -9.70
C PRO A 163 -4.88 9.60 -10.20
N GLU A 164 -4.38 10.43 -9.28
CA GLU A 164 -3.72 11.70 -9.52
C GLU A 164 -2.36 11.57 -10.19
N VAL A 165 -1.73 10.39 -10.14
CA VAL A 165 -0.43 10.13 -10.77
C VAL A 165 -0.64 9.46 -12.13
N PRO A 166 -0.11 10.03 -13.23
CA PRO A 166 -0.11 9.35 -14.52
C PRO A 166 0.61 8.00 -14.45
N SER A 167 0.03 6.95 -15.04
CA SER A 167 0.56 5.58 -14.87
C SER A 167 1.96 5.38 -15.46
N ASP A 168 2.34 6.19 -16.45
CA ASP A 168 3.68 6.28 -17.06
C ASP A 168 4.71 6.95 -16.13
N LYS A 169 4.25 7.68 -15.10
CA LYS A 169 5.09 8.21 -14.02
C LYS A 169 5.24 7.26 -12.84
N VAL A 170 4.61 6.08 -12.89
CA VAL A 170 4.83 4.98 -11.93
C VAL A 170 5.52 3.85 -12.70
N LEU A 171 6.85 3.82 -12.66
CA LEU A 171 7.67 2.94 -13.50
C LEU A 171 7.92 1.59 -12.83
N CYS A 172 7.57 0.51 -13.55
CA CYS A 172 7.89 -0.86 -13.16
C CYS A 172 9.25 -1.26 -13.74
N GLU A 173 10.34 -0.97 -13.04
CA GLU A 173 11.69 -1.32 -13.48
C GLU A 173 12.66 -1.31 -12.29
N ASP A 174 13.78 -2.00 -12.44
CA ASP A 174 14.90 -1.94 -11.52
C ASP A 174 15.59 -0.56 -11.55
N ILE A 175 15.77 0.06 -10.38
CA ILE A 175 16.46 1.35 -10.24
C ILE A 175 17.82 1.38 -10.93
N ARG A 176 18.54 0.24 -10.95
CA ARG A 176 19.88 0.10 -11.54
C ARG A 176 19.90 0.40 -13.03
N LYS A 177 18.77 0.22 -13.73
CA LYS A 177 18.64 0.45 -15.17
C LYS A 177 18.17 1.85 -15.52
N ILE A 178 17.61 2.58 -14.56
CA ILE A 178 16.99 3.90 -14.83
C ILE A 178 17.80 5.05 -14.25
N VAL A 179 18.58 4.81 -13.18
CA VAL A 179 19.23 5.91 -12.45
C VAL A 179 20.19 6.71 -13.32
N ASP A 180 20.85 6.08 -14.28
CA ASP A 180 21.78 6.78 -15.18
C ASP A 180 21.08 7.78 -16.08
N ASN A 181 19.82 7.53 -16.42
CA ASN A 181 18.99 8.37 -17.28
C ASN A 181 17.77 8.92 -16.51
N ILE A 182 17.90 9.15 -15.19
CA ILE A 182 16.76 9.51 -14.34
C ILE A 182 16.06 10.81 -14.78
N ASN A 183 16.81 11.72 -15.41
CA ASN A 183 16.31 12.99 -15.94
C ASN A 183 15.34 12.80 -17.12
N ASP A 184 15.35 11.63 -17.79
CA ASP A 184 14.36 11.29 -18.83
C ASP A 184 12.97 11.04 -18.22
N TYR A 185 12.93 10.65 -16.95
CA TYR A 185 11.70 10.35 -16.22
C TYR A 185 11.24 11.51 -15.35
N VAL A 186 12.19 12.23 -14.75
CA VAL A 186 11.97 13.37 -13.85
C VAL A 186 12.39 14.65 -14.56
N SER A 187 11.39 15.35 -15.13
CA SER A 187 11.60 16.54 -15.96
C SER A 187 11.32 17.86 -15.23
N GLU A 188 11.04 17.81 -13.94
CA GLU A 188 10.66 18.97 -13.11
C GLU A 188 11.52 19.03 -11.86
N ASP A 189 11.62 20.22 -11.26
CA ASP A 189 12.32 20.39 -9.98
C ASP A 189 11.62 19.58 -8.89
N VAL A 190 12.42 18.90 -8.07
CA VAL A 190 11.96 17.99 -7.03
C VAL A 190 12.21 18.63 -5.67
N ASP A 191 11.15 18.81 -4.88
CA ASP A 191 11.27 19.29 -3.52
C ASP A 191 11.76 18.18 -2.58
N ILE A 192 11.33 16.94 -2.80
CA ILE A 192 11.75 15.82 -1.95
C ILE A 192 11.88 14.50 -2.71
N VAL A 193 12.94 13.75 -2.41
CA VAL A 193 13.08 12.34 -2.78
C VAL A 193 12.83 11.49 -1.53
N ILE A 194 11.96 10.50 -1.65
CA ILE A 194 11.71 9.50 -0.61
C ILE A 194 12.04 8.09 -1.12
N GLY A 195 12.31 7.17 -0.21
CA GLY A 195 12.36 5.76 -0.56
C GLY A 195 12.80 4.85 0.57
N GLY A 196 12.52 3.56 0.40
CA GLY A 196 12.94 2.50 1.32
C GLY A 196 13.80 1.45 0.63
N PRO A 197 15.10 1.72 0.35
CA PRO A 197 15.97 0.76 -0.32
C PRO A 197 16.02 -0.56 0.45
N PRO A 198 15.74 -1.71 -0.19
CA PRO A 198 15.61 -2.98 0.51
C PRO A 198 16.97 -3.43 1.03
N CYS A 199 17.04 -3.79 2.31
CA CYS A 199 18.28 -4.18 2.96
C CYS A 199 18.18 -5.55 3.66
N GLN A 200 17.96 -6.59 2.86
CA GLN A 200 17.63 -7.93 3.36
C GLN A 200 18.83 -8.66 4.00
N GLY A 201 20.07 -8.28 3.72
CA GLY A 201 21.27 -8.82 4.36
C GLY A 201 21.42 -8.43 5.84
N PHE A 202 20.73 -7.37 6.28
CA PHE A 202 20.83 -6.81 7.63
C PHE A 202 19.57 -7.04 8.50
N SER A 203 18.57 -7.77 7.98
CA SER A 203 17.33 -8.05 8.72
C SER A 203 17.52 -9.12 9.78
N SER A 204 17.01 -8.89 11.00
CA SER A 204 16.98 -9.87 12.11
C SER A 204 16.22 -11.16 11.77
N ALA A 205 15.37 -11.12 10.73
CA ALA A 205 14.59 -12.29 10.28
C ALA A 205 15.41 -13.27 9.43
N ASN A 206 16.57 -12.86 8.91
CA ASN A 206 17.50 -13.74 8.19
C ASN A 206 18.62 -14.15 9.16
N GLN A 207 18.56 -15.38 9.67
CA GLN A 207 19.60 -15.95 10.54
C GLN A 207 20.97 -16.11 9.84
N GLN A 208 20.99 -16.08 8.50
CA GLN A 208 22.20 -15.98 7.69
C GLN A 208 22.40 -14.52 7.29
N ARG A 209 23.26 -13.80 8.01
CA ARG A 209 23.78 -12.49 7.58
C ARG A 209 24.66 -12.72 6.35
N ILE A 210 24.06 -12.74 5.18
CA ILE A 210 24.82 -12.80 3.92
C ILE A 210 25.35 -11.38 3.70
N ILE A 211 26.63 -11.19 4.07
CA ILE A 211 27.36 -9.92 3.90
C ILE A 211 27.36 -9.51 2.41
N ASP A 212 27.39 -10.50 1.50
CA ASP A 212 27.41 -10.32 0.04
C ASP A 212 26.01 -10.27 -0.63
N ASP A 213 24.94 -9.92 0.10
CA ASP A 213 23.63 -9.75 -0.54
C ASP A 213 23.68 -8.58 -1.54
N PRO A 214 23.46 -8.80 -2.86
CA PRO A 214 23.54 -7.75 -3.87
C PRO A 214 22.53 -6.60 -3.65
N ARG A 215 21.54 -6.79 -2.78
CA ARG A 215 20.58 -5.75 -2.39
C ARG A 215 21.17 -4.72 -1.45
N ASN A 216 22.27 -5.05 -0.75
CA ASN A 216 22.98 -4.11 0.11
C ASN A 216 23.58 -2.94 -0.69
N GLU A 217 23.72 -3.07 -2.01
CA GLU A 217 24.17 -1.99 -2.90
C GLU A 217 23.03 -1.07 -3.37
N LEU A 218 21.75 -1.45 -3.20
CA LEU A 218 20.61 -0.70 -3.74
C LEU A 218 20.45 0.70 -3.13
N TYR A 219 20.89 0.91 -1.88
CA TYR A 219 20.91 2.24 -1.29
C TYR A 219 21.92 3.17 -1.99
N LYS A 220 23.02 2.64 -2.56
CA LYS A 220 23.97 3.45 -3.34
C LYS A 220 23.35 3.94 -4.64
N TYR A 221 22.49 3.14 -5.28
CA TYR A 221 21.70 3.58 -6.43
C TYR A 221 20.66 4.65 -6.05
N TYR A 222 20.11 4.58 -4.84
CA TYR A 222 19.26 5.64 -4.29
C TYR A 222 20.05 6.95 -4.12
N ILE A 223 21.24 6.91 -3.52
CA ILE A 223 22.13 8.08 -3.39
C ILE A 223 22.53 8.63 -4.77
N LYS A 224 22.83 7.76 -5.73
CA LYS A 224 23.11 8.15 -7.12
C LYS A 224 21.92 8.87 -7.76
N ALA A 225 20.69 8.46 -7.47
CA ALA A 225 19.49 9.15 -7.92
C ALA A 225 19.35 10.53 -7.26
N VAL A 226 19.57 10.63 -5.94
CA VAL A 226 19.60 11.91 -5.20
C VAL A 226 20.62 12.87 -5.82
N LYS A 227 21.85 12.42 -6.11
CA LYS A 227 22.90 13.23 -6.73
C LYS A 227 22.52 13.76 -8.11
N LYS A 228 21.71 13.04 -8.90
CA LYS A 228 21.25 13.49 -10.22
C LYS A 228 20.02 14.39 -10.16
N ILE A 229 19.09 14.11 -9.25
CA ILE A 229 17.83 14.87 -9.10
C ILE A 229 18.05 16.19 -8.35
N VAL A 230 18.97 16.17 -7.38
CA VAL A 230 19.34 17.29 -6.51
C VAL A 230 18.12 17.90 -5.77
N PRO A 231 17.37 17.10 -4.99
CA PRO A 231 16.18 17.59 -4.29
C PRO A 231 16.49 18.51 -3.10
N LYS A 232 15.51 19.28 -2.62
CA LYS A 232 15.68 20.10 -1.40
C LYS A 232 15.81 19.26 -0.13
N PHE A 233 15.00 18.20 -0.04
CA PHE A 233 15.00 17.24 1.06
C PHE A 233 15.14 15.80 0.55
N VAL A 234 15.68 14.94 1.39
CA VAL A 234 15.67 13.49 1.19
C VAL A 234 15.16 12.81 2.46
N LEU A 235 14.25 11.85 2.29
CA LEU A 235 13.89 10.92 3.36
C LEU A 235 14.22 9.50 2.93
N MET A 236 15.12 8.84 3.63
CA MET A 236 15.38 7.41 3.43
C MET A 236 14.83 6.63 4.62
N GLU A 237 13.96 5.67 4.36
CA GLU A 237 13.46 4.74 5.37
C GLU A 237 14.21 3.41 5.31
N ASN A 238 14.43 2.81 6.48
CA ASN A 238 14.94 1.44 6.56
C ASN A 238 14.57 0.71 7.86
N VAL A 239 14.93 -0.57 7.91
CA VAL A 239 14.75 -1.41 9.10
C VAL A 239 15.79 -1.09 10.18
N ARG A 240 15.46 -1.39 11.45
CA ARG A 240 16.39 -1.25 12.60
C ARG A 240 17.75 -1.92 12.39
N GLY A 241 17.78 -3.05 11.66
CA GLY A 241 19.01 -3.78 11.38
C GLY A 241 20.09 -2.98 10.65
N MET A 242 19.71 -1.90 9.97
CA MET A 242 20.65 -0.97 9.31
C MET A 242 21.47 -0.11 10.27
N LEU A 243 21.18 -0.11 11.57
CA LEU A 243 21.93 0.68 12.55
C LEU A 243 23.44 0.39 12.53
N SER A 244 23.85 -0.84 12.21
CA SER A 244 25.28 -1.21 12.15
C SER A 244 26.06 -0.52 11.02
N VAL A 245 25.37 0.01 10.00
CA VAL A 245 25.97 0.70 8.84
C VAL A 245 25.42 2.12 8.69
N ALA A 246 24.75 2.66 9.72
CA ALA A 246 24.07 3.94 9.61
C ALA A 246 25.04 5.11 9.42
N GLU A 247 26.19 5.08 10.09
CA GLU A 247 27.25 6.09 9.91
C GLU A 247 27.85 6.07 8.51
N GLN A 248 27.95 4.89 7.88
CA GLN A 248 28.40 4.80 6.49
C GLN A 248 27.42 5.50 5.54
N VAL A 249 26.11 5.34 5.77
CA VAL A 249 25.10 6.07 4.99
C VAL A 249 25.23 7.59 5.21
N VAL A 250 25.48 8.03 6.44
CA VAL A 250 25.71 9.45 6.75
C VAL A 250 26.90 10.00 5.96
N GLU A 251 28.03 9.28 5.99
CA GLU A 251 29.24 9.64 5.24
C GLU A 251 28.98 9.67 3.73
N ASP A 252 28.28 8.67 3.17
CA ASP A 252 27.93 8.62 1.76
C ASP A 252 27.07 9.84 1.33
N PHE A 253 26.20 10.34 2.21
CA PHE A 253 25.41 11.55 1.96
C PHE A 253 26.23 12.84 2.10
N HIS A 254 27.12 12.94 3.08
CA HIS A 254 28.04 14.09 3.22
C HIS A 254 29.00 14.20 2.02
N ASN A 255 29.35 13.07 1.42
CA ASN A 255 30.18 13.01 0.21
C ASN A 255 29.42 13.36 -1.09
N ILE A 256 28.12 13.66 -1.02
CA ILE A 256 27.38 14.17 -2.18
C ILE A 256 27.86 15.58 -2.50
N SER A 257 28.57 15.69 -3.62
CA SER A 257 28.72 16.91 -4.40
C SER A 257 27.88 16.78 -5.67
N ALA A 258 26.84 17.60 -5.78
CA ALA A 258 25.88 17.59 -6.88
C ALA A 258 25.79 18.97 -7.53
N GLU A 259 25.85 19.04 -8.86
CA GLU A 259 25.75 20.30 -9.59
C GLU A 259 24.37 20.43 -10.23
N LYS A 260 23.74 21.60 -10.08
CA LYS A 260 22.51 21.96 -10.78
C LYS A 260 22.50 23.43 -11.15
N ASN A 261 22.30 23.73 -12.43
CA ASN A 261 22.32 25.09 -12.98
C ASN A 261 23.62 25.86 -12.67
N GLY A 262 24.77 25.19 -12.68
CA GLY A 262 26.07 25.79 -12.38
C GLY A 262 26.31 26.09 -10.89
N VAL A 263 25.44 25.60 -10.00
CA VAL A 263 25.60 25.72 -8.54
C VAL A 263 25.88 24.34 -7.96
N GLU A 264 26.90 24.25 -7.12
CA GLU A 264 27.23 23.05 -6.35
C GLU A 264 26.41 23.00 -5.06
N TYR A 265 25.83 21.83 -4.80
CA TYR A 265 25.02 21.54 -3.62
C TYR A 265 25.58 20.35 -2.85
N HIS A 266 25.45 20.45 -1.53
CA HIS A 266 25.81 19.43 -0.56
C HIS A 266 24.61 19.15 0.36
N TYR A 267 24.66 18.05 1.08
CA TYR A 267 23.62 17.67 2.02
C TYR A 267 24.21 17.47 3.41
N ASP A 268 23.50 17.94 4.43
CA ASP A 268 23.68 17.44 5.79
C ASP A 268 22.54 16.46 6.11
N ILE A 269 22.82 15.48 6.98
CA ILE A 269 21.95 14.35 7.22
C ILE A 269 21.98 13.95 8.70
N LYS A 270 20.83 13.49 9.19
CA LYS A 270 20.72 12.81 10.47
C LYS A 270 19.79 11.61 10.34
N TYR A 271 19.98 10.62 11.20
CA TYR A 271 19.04 9.52 11.38
C TYR A 271 18.54 9.40 12.82
N GLU A 272 17.32 8.90 12.99
CA GLU A 272 16.79 8.47 14.28
C GLU A 272 15.92 7.21 14.11
N LEU A 273 15.85 6.39 15.17
CA LEU A 273 14.92 5.26 15.24
C LEU A 273 13.58 5.76 15.76
N LEU A 274 12.52 5.60 14.98
CA LEU A 274 11.17 6.05 15.29
C LEU A 274 10.22 4.86 15.38
N ASN A 275 9.31 4.85 16.35
CA ASN A 275 8.30 3.80 16.50
C ASN A 275 6.92 4.30 16.04
N SER A 276 6.23 3.51 15.22
CA SER A 276 4.91 3.88 14.69
C SER A 276 3.83 4.11 15.77
N VAL A 277 3.96 3.53 16.98
CA VAL A 277 3.01 3.80 18.08
C VAL A 277 2.95 5.29 18.42
N ASP A 278 4.08 5.99 18.36
CA ASP A 278 4.18 7.41 18.68
C ASP A 278 3.42 8.27 17.67
N PHE A 279 3.08 7.72 16.51
CA PHE A 279 2.34 8.38 15.42
C PHE A 279 0.84 8.06 15.44
N GLY A 280 0.35 7.37 16.48
CA GLY A 280 -1.04 6.95 16.59
C GLY A 280 -1.38 5.78 15.68
N VAL A 281 -0.41 4.91 15.36
CA VAL A 281 -0.63 3.69 14.58
C VAL A 281 -0.92 2.53 15.54
N ALA A 282 -1.88 1.66 15.19
CA ALA A 282 -2.26 0.48 15.98
C ALA A 282 -1.26 -0.68 15.91
N GLN A 283 0.04 -0.36 15.82
CA GLN A 283 1.14 -1.31 15.67
C GLN A 283 2.41 -0.71 16.27
N SER A 284 3.20 -1.54 16.95
CA SER A 284 4.60 -1.25 17.30
C SER A 284 5.53 -1.73 16.20
N ARG A 285 6.16 -0.78 15.51
CA ARG A 285 7.10 -1.00 14.41
C ARG A 285 8.14 0.10 14.42
N GLU A 286 9.38 -0.28 14.72
CA GLU A 286 10.51 0.63 14.65
C GLU A 286 11.03 0.76 13.22
N ARG A 287 11.42 1.98 12.86
CA ARG A 287 12.02 2.35 11.59
C ARG A 287 13.17 3.30 11.77
N LEU A 288 14.26 3.01 11.07
CA LEU A 288 15.41 3.88 10.97
C LEU A 288 15.11 4.89 9.87
N ILE A 289 14.91 6.15 10.24
CA ILE A 289 14.57 7.22 9.32
C ILE A 289 15.78 8.14 9.19
N TYR A 290 16.21 8.40 7.96
CA TYR A 290 17.21 9.40 7.63
C TYR A 290 16.52 10.61 7.02
N ILE A 291 16.94 11.80 7.42
CA ILE A 291 16.50 13.07 6.83
C ILE A 291 17.75 13.82 6.41
N ALA A 292 17.89 14.08 5.11
CA ALA A 292 18.94 14.93 4.56
C ALA A 292 18.35 16.23 4.01
N ILE A 293 19.06 17.33 4.19
CA ILE A 293 18.65 18.68 3.78
C ILE A 293 19.76 19.29 2.94
N ARG A 294 19.39 19.86 1.80
CA ARG A 294 20.32 20.56 0.91
C ARG A 294 20.82 21.85 1.56
N ASN A 295 22.09 22.18 1.37
CA ASN A 295 22.79 23.26 2.07
C ASN A 295 22.14 24.65 1.94
N ASP A 296 21.64 25.02 0.75
CA ASP A 296 20.94 26.28 0.52
C ASP A 296 19.66 26.38 1.36
N VAL A 297 18.89 25.29 1.44
CA VAL A 297 17.66 25.24 2.24
C VAL A 297 17.94 25.37 3.73
N MET A 298 19.04 24.77 4.20
CA MET A 298 19.47 24.93 5.60
C MET A 298 19.78 26.38 5.94
N VAL A 299 20.44 27.11 5.04
CA VAL A 299 20.76 28.53 5.21
C VAL A 299 19.50 29.39 5.13
N ASP A 300 18.69 29.21 4.07
CA ASP A 300 17.50 30.03 3.80
C ASP A 300 16.42 29.88 4.87
N LYS A 301 16.29 28.68 5.46
CA LYS A 301 15.25 28.36 6.45
C LYS A 301 15.76 28.27 7.88
N ASP A 302 17.05 28.46 8.10
CA ASP A 302 17.73 28.27 9.39
C ASP A 302 17.31 26.95 10.06
N VAL A 303 17.51 25.83 9.36
CA VAL A 303 17.06 24.51 9.79
C VAL A 303 18.12 23.46 9.58
N LYS A 304 18.26 22.56 10.56
CA LYS A 304 19.12 21.37 10.48
C LYS A 304 18.29 20.09 10.54
N PRO A 305 18.84 18.95 10.08
CA PRO A 305 18.19 17.66 10.25
C PRO A 305 17.74 17.35 11.69
N SER A 306 18.51 17.78 12.70
CA SER A 306 18.14 17.62 14.12
C SER A 306 16.84 18.32 14.50
N ASP A 307 16.59 19.50 13.93
CA ASP A 307 15.43 20.32 14.25
C ASP A 307 14.16 19.69 13.68
N ILE A 308 14.26 19.06 12.51
CA ILE A 308 13.17 18.27 11.92
C ILE A 308 12.80 17.09 12.83
N PHE A 309 13.78 16.32 13.31
CA PHE A 309 13.50 15.21 14.24
C PHE A 309 12.89 15.68 15.56
N ASN A 310 13.39 16.79 16.11
CA ASN A 310 12.83 17.37 17.33
C ASN A 310 11.37 17.80 17.11
N ALA A 311 11.06 18.44 15.97
CA ALA A 311 9.70 18.82 15.61
C ALA A 311 8.79 17.60 15.37
N ILE A 312 9.30 16.51 14.79
CA ILE A 312 8.56 15.24 14.65
C ILE A 312 8.19 14.69 16.03
N LYS A 313 9.17 14.54 16.93
CA LYS A 313 8.95 14.03 18.29
C LYS A 313 7.99 14.90 19.09
N GLU A 314 8.11 16.21 18.98
CA GLU A 314 7.17 17.15 19.61
C GLU A 314 5.75 16.98 19.05
N SER A 315 5.60 16.83 17.74
CA SER A 315 4.29 16.63 17.10
C SER A 315 3.60 15.31 17.48
N CYS A 316 4.37 14.37 18.03
CA CYS A 316 3.91 13.08 18.53
C CYS A 316 3.67 13.08 20.05
N ARG A 317 4.09 14.12 20.77
CA ARG A 317 3.97 14.20 22.22
C ARG A 317 2.49 14.19 22.62
N GLY A 318 2.14 13.30 23.55
CA GLY A 318 0.78 13.15 24.05
C GLY A 318 -0.14 12.27 23.19
N ASN A 319 0.36 11.69 22.09
CA ASN A 319 -0.39 10.66 21.38
C ASN A 319 -0.58 9.45 22.30
N VAL A 320 -1.83 9.00 22.42
CA VAL A 320 -2.16 7.77 23.15
C VAL A 320 -1.95 6.58 22.22
N PRO A 321 -1.27 5.51 22.67
CA PRO A 321 -1.13 4.28 21.89
C PRO A 321 -2.49 3.75 21.47
N VAL A 322 -2.63 3.37 20.19
CA VAL A 322 -3.87 2.81 19.66
C VAL A 322 -3.88 1.31 19.85
N ASN A 323 -4.95 0.81 20.46
CA ASN A 323 -5.13 -0.61 20.67
C ASN A 323 -5.52 -1.35 19.39
N LEU A 324 -5.07 -2.60 19.26
CA LEU A 324 -5.45 -3.46 18.14
C LEU A 324 -6.97 -3.57 18.00
N SER A 325 -7.71 -3.66 19.10
CA SER A 325 -9.18 -3.72 19.08
C SER A 325 -9.82 -2.54 18.36
N GLU A 326 -9.23 -1.34 18.44
CA GLU A 326 -9.74 -0.16 17.72
C GLU A 326 -9.54 -0.27 16.21
N ALA A 327 -8.42 -0.85 15.77
CA ALA A 327 -8.16 -1.14 14.37
C ALA A 327 -9.06 -2.27 13.84
N LEU A 328 -9.39 -3.25 14.66
CA LEU A 328 -10.26 -4.37 14.25
C LEU A 328 -11.76 -4.07 14.41
N ALA A 329 -12.12 -2.94 15.03
CA ALA A 329 -13.51 -2.62 15.31
C ALA A 329 -14.38 -2.50 14.04
N PHE A 330 -15.66 -2.83 14.20
CA PHE A 330 -16.75 -2.70 13.22
C PHE A 330 -16.64 -3.56 11.95
N ILE A 331 -15.46 -4.09 11.61
CA ILE A 331 -15.33 -4.96 10.45
C ILE A 331 -16.06 -6.29 10.70
N LYS A 332 -16.73 -6.80 9.66
CA LYS A 332 -17.54 -8.03 9.73
C LYS A 332 -16.70 -9.20 10.27
N PRO A 333 -17.20 -10.01 11.22
CA PRO A 333 -16.50 -11.22 11.63
C PRO A 333 -16.48 -12.26 10.50
N LEU A 334 -15.42 -13.06 10.42
CA LEU A 334 -15.23 -14.08 9.39
C LEU A 334 -14.79 -15.41 9.99
N ASP A 335 -15.18 -16.49 9.32
CA ASP A 335 -14.67 -17.84 9.55
C ASP A 335 -13.41 -18.10 8.75
N ALA A 336 -12.56 -19.03 9.22
CA ALA A 336 -11.47 -19.55 8.42
C ALA A 336 -11.99 -20.58 7.40
N PRO A 337 -11.66 -20.46 6.10
CA PRO A 337 -11.96 -21.51 5.14
C PRO A 337 -11.24 -22.81 5.52
N ARG A 338 -11.96 -23.94 5.38
CA ARG A 338 -11.48 -25.28 5.75
C ARG A 338 -11.21 -26.18 4.55
N ILE A 339 -11.42 -25.67 3.34
CA ILE A 339 -11.08 -26.34 2.07
C ILE A 339 -9.83 -25.66 1.49
N LYS A 340 -8.88 -26.44 0.99
CA LYS A 340 -7.66 -25.90 0.37
C LYS A 340 -7.97 -25.21 -0.97
N ASN A 341 -7.11 -24.29 -1.38
CA ASN A 341 -7.14 -23.64 -2.70
C ASN A 341 -8.37 -22.77 -3.00
N ILE A 342 -9.11 -22.32 -1.99
CA ILE A 342 -10.27 -21.42 -2.17
C ILE A 342 -9.98 -19.97 -1.74
N ASN A 343 -8.74 -19.61 -1.42
CA ASN A 343 -8.39 -18.25 -0.96
C ASN A 343 -8.77 -17.15 -1.97
N GLU A 344 -8.87 -17.49 -3.27
CA GLU A 344 -9.26 -16.55 -4.33
C GLU A 344 -10.78 -16.52 -4.59
N ILE A 345 -11.57 -17.43 -4.00
CA ILE A 345 -13.03 -17.55 -4.22
C ILE A 345 -13.78 -16.76 -3.15
N ASP A 346 -14.51 -15.74 -3.54
CA ASP A 346 -15.25 -14.89 -2.60
C ASP A 346 -16.43 -15.64 -1.97
N ASP A 347 -16.64 -15.44 -0.68
CA ASP A 347 -17.67 -16.11 0.10
C ASP A 347 -18.14 -15.22 1.26
N GLU A 348 -19.42 -15.34 1.64
CA GLU A 348 -20.01 -14.47 2.66
C GLU A 348 -19.46 -14.73 4.07
N LYS A 349 -19.07 -15.97 4.36
CA LYS A 349 -18.61 -16.39 5.69
C LYS A 349 -17.11 -16.20 5.86
N THR A 350 -16.35 -16.48 4.80
CA THR A 350 -14.89 -16.44 4.81
C THR A 350 -14.31 -15.17 4.18
N GLY A 351 -15.18 -14.32 3.62
CA GLY A 351 -14.89 -12.96 3.19
C GLY A 351 -14.62 -12.82 1.69
N LYS A 352 -14.48 -11.57 1.25
CA LYS A 352 -14.41 -11.21 -0.16
C LYS A 352 -13.30 -10.21 -0.45
N MET A 353 -12.92 -10.13 -1.73
CA MET A 353 -12.03 -9.06 -2.20
C MET A 353 -12.69 -7.67 -2.12
N VAL A 354 -14.00 -7.58 -2.39
CA VAL A 354 -14.79 -6.35 -2.27
C VAL A 354 -16.04 -6.70 -1.47
N SER A 355 -16.38 -5.89 -0.48
CA SER A 355 -17.62 -6.03 0.29
C SER A 355 -18.26 -4.68 0.55
N ALA A 356 -19.58 -4.64 0.60
CA ALA A 356 -20.29 -3.52 1.18
C ALA A 356 -19.77 -3.26 2.61
N ASN A 357 -19.53 -1.99 2.93
CA ASN A 357 -19.12 -1.61 4.26
C ASN A 357 -20.34 -1.41 5.17
N ASP A 358 -20.44 -2.10 6.29
CA ASP A 358 -21.56 -1.98 7.23
C ASP A 358 -21.42 -0.81 8.21
N TYR A 359 -20.23 -0.20 8.31
CA TYR A 359 -19.96 0.96 9.17
C TYR A 359 -19.64 2.21 8.33
N THR A 360 -19.57 3.38 8.98
CA THR A 360 -19.40 4.65 8.25
C THR A 360 -17.98 4.85 7.75
N GLY A 361 -16.99 4.32 8.47
CA GLY A 361 -15.56 4.56 8.28
C GLY A 361 -14.98 5.55 9.28
N SER A 362 -15.80 6.08 10.19
CA SER A 362 -15.40 7.11 11.17
C SER A 362 -15.90 6.82 12.59
N ASP A 363 -16.29 5.56 12.83
CA ASP A 363 -17.07 5.12 13.99
C ASP A 363 -16.25 5.09 15.29
N ASN A 364 -14.91 5.10 15.20
CA ASN A 364 -14.02 5.42 16.31
C ASN A 364 -12.92 6.41 15.88
N SER A 365 -12.15 6.91 16.84
CA SER A 365 -11.06 7.87 16.62
C SER A 365 -10.02 7.36 15.63
N TYR A 366 -9.66 6.07 15.69
CA TYR A 366 -8.66 5.49 14.81
C TYR A 366 -9.15 5.37 13.35
N LEU A 367 -10.35 4.82 13.14
CA LEU A 367 -10.98 4.74 11.81
C LEU A 367 -11.16 6.13 11.21
N LYS A 368 -11.61 7.11 12.02
CA LYS A 368 -11.72 8.50 11.60
C LYS A 368 -10.37 9.06 11.13
N SER A 369 -9.28 8.73 11.82
CA SER A 369 -7.92 9.13 11.46
C SER A 369 -7.45 8.53 10.14
N ILE A 370 -7.52 7.20 9.98
CA ILE A 370 -7.02 6.52 8.77
C ILE A 370 -7.89 6.81 7.54
N ASN A 371 -9.20 6.98 7.73
CA ASN A 371 -10.13 7.30 6.64
C ASN A 371 -10.28 8.80 6.39
N LYS A 372 -9.62 9.65 7.19
CA LYS A 372 -9.69 11.12 7.15
C LYS A 372 -11.13 11.66 7.25
N GLY A 373 -11.94 11.01 8.09
CA GLY A 373 -13.35 11.35 8.31
C GLY A 373 -14.26 11.13 7.08
N ARG A 374 -13.78 10.50 6.02
CA ARG A 374 -14.60 10.19 4.83
C ARG A 374 -15.53 9.02 5.13
N SER A 375 -16.71 9.05 4.51
CA SER A 375 -17.58 7.88 4.47
C SER A 375 -16.99 6.84 3.50
N ILE A 376 -16.84 5.61 3.98
CA ILE A 376 -16.26 4.50 3.22
C ILE A 376 -17.36 3.46 2.96
N PRO A 377 -17.96 3.39 1.76
CA PRO A 377 -19.07 2.47 1.51
C PRO A 377 -18.65 1.06 1.06
N LEU A 378 -17.37 0.85 0.75
CA LEU A 378 -16.81 -0.45 0.39
C LEU A 378 -15.57 -0.75 1.21
N ILE A 379 -15.36 -2.02 1.54
CA ILE A 379 -14.13 -2.54 2.14
C ILE A 379 -13.45 -3.45 1.14
N PHE A 380 -12.12 -3.31 1.02
CA PHE A 380 -11.31 -4.16 0.15
C PHE A 380 -10.45 -5.15 0.91
N ASN A 381 -10.22 -6.33 0.33
CA ASN A 381 -9.31 -7.37 0.81
C ASN A 381 -9.61 -7.89 2.23
N HIS A 382 -10.88 -7.89 2.64
CA HIS A 382 -11.30 -8.48 3.91
C HIS A 382 -11.74 -9.93 3.72
N LYS A 383 -10.74 -10.82 3.76
CA LYS A 383 -10.90 -12.24 3.49
C LYS A 383 -9.96 -13.07 4.35
N ALA A 384 -10.48 -14.15 4.90
CA ALA A 384 -9.75 -15.04 5.78
C ALA A 384 -8.95 -16.07 4.99
N ARG A 385 -7.79 -16.43 5.54
CA ARG A 385 -6.89 -17.44 4.98
C ARG A 385 -7.35 -18.84 5.37
N TYR A 386 -7.17 -19.82 4.47
CA TYR A 386 -7.34 -21.24 4.78
C TYR A 386 -6.59 -21.67 6.05
N VAL A 387 -7.26 -22.46 6.88
CA VAL A 387 -6.71 -23.06 8.10
C VAL A 387 -7.01 -24.57 8.10
N ASN A 388 -5.98 -25.40 8.29
CA ASN A 388 -6.15 -26.84 8.45
C ASN A 388 -6.62 -27.19 9.87
N ASP A 389 -7.02 -28.45 10.10
CA ASP A 389 -7.63 -28.85 11.37
C ASP A 389 -6.73 -28.63 12.58
N ILE A 390 -5.46 -29.00 12.46
CA ILE A 390 -4.45 -28.80 13.51
C ILE A 390 -4.33 -27.31 13.89
N ASN A 391 -4.15 -26.44 12.89
CA ASN A 391 -4.02 -25.01 13.12
C ASN A 391 -5.29 -24.39 13.68
N TYR A 392 -6.46 -24.90 13.27
CA TYR A 392 -7.73 -24.43 13.79
C TYR A 392 -7.85 -24.72 15.28
N ASP A 393 -7.48 -25.94 15.71
CA ASP A 393 -7.45 -26.29 17.12
C ASP A 393 -6.43 -25.46 17.91
N ILE A 394 -5.22 -25.25 17.35
CA ILE A 394 -4.23 -24.35 17.98
C ILE A 394 -4.82 -22.95 18.19
N TYR A 395 -5.43 -22.36 17.16
CA TYR A 395 -5.99 -20.99 17.23
C TYR A 395 -7.15 -20.90 18.23
N ARG A 396 -7.93 -21.97 18.36
CA ARG A 396 -9.06 -22.09 19.27
C ARG A 396 -8.61 -22.19 20.72
N LEU A 397 -7.54 -22.95 20.99
CA LEU A 397 -7.05 -23.22 22.35
C LEU A 397 -6.23 -22.07 22.94
N LEU A 398 -5.52 -21.31 22.11
CA LEU A 398 -4.74 -20.15 22.58
C LEU A 398 -5.67 -19.02 23.06
N ASN A 399 -5.29 -18.38 24.16
CA ASN A 399 -5.82 -17.11 24.64
C ASN A 399 -4.98 -15.94 24.11
N PRO A 400 -5.53 -14.72 24.04
CA PRO A 400 -4.74 -13.53 23.69
C PRO A 400 -3.46 -13.42 24.52
N GLY A 401 -2.31 -13.32 23.83
CA GLY A 401 -0.99 -13.19 24.43
C GLY A 401 -0.19 -14.47 24.52
N GLU A 402 -0.84 -15.63 24.38
CA GLU A 402 -0.18 -16.92 24.36
C GLU A 402 0.46 -17.22 23.00
N ASP A 403 1.52 -18.02 23.03
CA ASP A 403 2.39 -18.32 21.89
C ASP A 403 2.58 -19.82 21.66
N ALA A 404 3.52 -20.19 20.79
CA ALA A 404 3.80 -21.58 20.45
C ALA A 404 4.32 -22.44 21.63
N SER A 405 4.70 -21.84 22.76
CA SER A 405 5.22 -22.54 23.94
C SER A 405 4.14 -22.96 24.94
N ASP A 406 2.89 -22.54 24.75
CA ASP A 406 1.79 -22.85 25.67
C ASP A 406 1.49 -24.36 25.77
N GLU A 407 1.24 -24.83 26.99
CA GLU A 407 1.01 -26.25 27.28
C GLU A 407 -0.28 -26.79 26.63
N LYS A 408 -1.31 -25.95 26.42
CA LYS A 408 -2.59 -26.41 25.84
C LYS A 408 -2.47 -26.97 24.43
N ILE A 409 -1.41 -26.57 23.72
CA ILE A 409 -1.18 -26.98 22.34
C ILE A 409 -0.01 -27.96 22.22
N SER A 410 0.47 -28.50 23.35
CA SER A 410 1.65 -29.35 23.39
C SER A 410 1.54 -30.59 22.51
N ASP A 411 0.35 -31.20 22.52
CA ASP A 411 0.13 -32.53 21.96
C ASP A 411 -0.33 -32.48 20.49
N ILE A 412 -0.82 -31.32 20.05
CA ILE A 412 -1.29 -31.08 18.68
C ILE A 412 -0.25 -30.37 17.81
N MET A 413 0.83 -29.85 18.42
CA MET A 413 1.89 -29.14 17.72
C MET A 413 2.68 -30.08 16.80
N PRO A 414 2.78 -29.78 15.48
CA PRO A 414 3.50 -30.64 14.55
C PRO A 414 5.04 -30.54 14.67
N TYR A 415 5.56 -29.65 15.53
CA TYR A 415 7.00 -29.38 15.67
C TYR A 415 7.56 -29.88 17.00
N LYS A 416 8.39 -30.92 16.95
CA LYS A 416 9.03 -31.53 18.13
C LYS A 416 9.98 -30.56 18.88
N ASN A 417 10.62 -29.61 18.18
CA ASN A 417 11.59 -28.65 18.75
C ASN A 417 11.00 -27.23 18.95
N ARG A 418 9.74 -27.14 19.41
CA ARG A 418 8.99 -25.86 19.48
C ARG A 418 9.63 -24.79 20.39
N LEU A 419 10.26 -25.21 21.48
CA LEU A 419 10.84 -24.31 22.48
C LEU A 419 12.10 -23.56 22.00
N TYR A 420 12.80 -24.11 21.00
CA TYR A 420 14.11 -23.59 20.57
C TYR A 420 14.08 -22.90 19.20
N CYS A 421 13.19 -23.29 18.28
CA CYS A 421 13.20 -22.77 16.90
C CYS A 421 11.90 -22.07 16.46
N PHE A 422 10.78 -22.21 17.19
CA PHE A 422 9.46 -21.77 16.72
C PHE A 422 8.61 -21.03 17.75
N LYS A 423 9.21 -20.47 18.82
CA LYS A 423 8.46 -19.80 19.90
C LYS A 423 7.50 -18.72 19.39
N ASP A 424 7.94 -17.90 18.44
CA ASP A 424 7.12 -16.83 17.83
C ASP A 424 6.23 -17.29 16.66
N LYS A 425 6.27 -18.58 16.31
CA LYS A 425 5.54 -19.07 15.13
C LYS A 425 4.04 -18.90 15.30
N TYR A 426 3.49 -19.31 16.44
CA TYR A 426 2.09 -19.08 16.79
C TYR A 426 2.03 -17.98 17.82
N TYR A 427 1.14 -17.02 17.61
CA TYR A 427 0.92 -15.95 18.57
C TYR A 427 -0.49 -15.41 18.40
N LYS A 428 -1.29 -15.48 19.47
CA LYS A 428 -2.61 -14.86 19.50
C LYS A 428 -2.48 -13.42 19.94
N LEU A 429 -2.86 -12.51 19.06
CA LEU A 429 -2.67 -11.09 19.29
C LEU A 429 -3.45 -10.64 20.52
N ILE A 430 -2.93 -9.62 21.19
CA ILE A 430 -3.59 -9.03 22.35
C ILE A 430 -4.41 -7.83 21.88
N PRO A 431 -5.72 -7.76 22.20
CA PRO A 431 -6.59 -6.70 21.71
C PRO A 431 -6.34 -5.33 22.34
N ASP A 432 -5.92 -5.27 23.60
CA ASP A 432 -5.82 -4.04 24.42
C ASP A 432 -4.44 -3.34 24.34
N ARG A 433 -3.67 -3.64 23.29
CA ARG A 433 -2.40 -2.97 22.99
C ARG A 433 -2.14 -2.93 21.49
N PRO A 434 -1.18 -2.12 21.00
CA PRO A 434 -0.81 -2.12 19.59
C PRO A 434 -0.41 -3.52 19.10
N SER A 435 -0.71 -3.82 17.83
CA SER A 435 -0.25 -5.06 17.19
C SER A 435 1.27 -5.15 17.20
N ARG A 436 1.81 -6.37 17.20
CA ARG A 436 3.20 -6.58 16.78
C ARG A 436 3.38 -6.23 15.30
N THR A 437 4.62 -6.06 14.86
CA THR A 437 4.99 -5.69 13.49
C THR A 437 4.34 -6.60 12.45
N ILE A 438 3.51 -6.03 11.58
CA ILE A 438 3.03 -6.63 10.33
C ILE A 438 4.24 -6.79 9.40
N THR A 439 4.59 -8.04 9.10
CA THR A 439 5.75 -8.37 8.25
C THR A 439 5.30 -8.86 6.89
N ALA A 440 6.15 -8.66 5.87
CA ALA A 440 5.91 -9.23 4.55
C ALA A 440 5.95 -10.78 4.53
N HIS A 441 6.49 -11.40 5.59
CA HIS A 441 6.48 -12.84 5.76
C HIS A 441 5.08 -13.42 5.99
N LEU A 442 4.08 -12.58 6.33
CA LEU A 442 2.68 -13.01 6.44
C LEU A 442 2.14 -13.65 5.15
N LYS A 443 2.77 -13.37 4.00
CA LYS A 443 2.50 -14.09 2.74
C LYS A 443 2.73 -15.60 2.84
N MET A 444 3.68 -16.05 3.67
CA MET A 444 4.09 -17.45 3.82
C MET A 444 3.16 -18.18 4.78
N ASP A 445 2.99 -17.65 5.98
CA ASP A 445 2.02 -18.09 6.97
C ASP A 445 1.59 -16.90 7.85
N CYS A 446 0.42 -16.99 8.47
CA CYS A 446 -0.09 -15.92 9.34
C CYS A 446 -0.16 -16.38 10.81
N HIS A 447 0.60 -17.41 11.19
CA HIS A 447 0.49 -18.05 12.50
C HIS A 447 0.92 -17.09 13.63
N SER A 448 1.82 -16.15 13.34
CA SER A 448 2.29 -15.15 14.30
C SER A 448 1.29 -14.01 14.56
N HIS A 449 0.17 -13.99 13.83
CA HIS A 449 -0.85 -12.95 13.88
C HIS A 449 -2.26 -13.56 13.88
N ILE A 450 -2.53 -14.40 14.89
CA ILE A 450 -3.85 -14.98 15.11
C ILE A 450 -4.79 -13.90 15.65
N HIS A 451 -6.01 -13.84 15.11
CA HIS A 451 -7.01 -12.85 15.51
C HIS A 451 -7.35 -13.02 17.01
N PRO A 452 -7.46 -11.91 17.78
CA PRO A 452 -7.65 -11.98 19.23
C PRO A 452 -8.95 -12.71 19.63
N PHE A 453 -10.01 -12.54 18.84
CA PHE A 453 -11.36 -13.03 19.17
C PHE A 453 -11.89 -14.16 18.28
N GLN A 454 -11.25 -14.44 17.14
CA GLN A 454 -11.81 -15.32 16.09
C GLN A 454 -10.81 -16.44 15.80
N VAL A 455 -11.29 -17.64 15.44
CA VAL A 455 -10.45 -18.82 15.19
C VAL A 455 -9.86 -18.78 13.77
N ARG A 456 -9.10 -17.72 13.48
CA ARG A 456 -8.44 -17.46 12.21
C ARG A 456 -7.25 -16.52 12.42
N ALA A 457 -6.41 -16.39 11.40
CA ALA A 457 -5.45 -15.29 11.35
C ALA A 457 -6.12 -13.98 10.92
N ILE A 458 -5.42 -12.85 11.14
CA ILE A 458 -5.88 -11.56 10.63
C ILE A 458 -5.93 -11.54 9.09
N THR A 459 -6.92 -10.86 8.51
CA THR A 459 -7.06 -10.69 7.06
C THR A 459 -6.08 -9.66 6.50
N PRO A 460 -5.89 -9.56 5.17
CA PRO A 460 -5.13 -8.45 4.58
C PRO A 460 -5.69 -7.08 4.97
N ARG A 461 -7.01 -6.87 4.95
CA ARG A 461 -7.62 -5.61 5.44
C ARG A 461 -7.26 -5.27 6.89
N GLU A 462 -7.34 -6.23 7.80
CA GLU A 462 -6.99 -6.02 9.21
C GLU A 462 -5.50 -5.67 9.37
N ALA A 463 -4.62 -6.34 8.63
CA ALA A 463 -3.20 -6.00 8.57
C ALA A 463 -2.97 -4.59 7.98
N ALA A 464 -3.73 -4.20 6.94
CA ALA A 464 -3.66 -2.88 6.33
C ALA A 464 -4.09 -1.78 7.31
N ARG A 465 -5.13 -2.02 8.12
CA ARG A 465 -5.53 -1.12 9.21
C ARG A 465 -4.47 -1.01 10.30
N CYS A 466 -3.78 -2.10 10.65
CA CYS A 466 -2.63 -2.04 11.58
C CYS A 466 -1.48 -1.19 11.02
N GLN A 467 -1.31 -1.16 9.69
CA GLN A 467 -0.39 -0.26 8.97
C GLN A 467 -1.00 1.11 8.64
N SER A 468 -2.16 1.44 9.20
CA SER A 468 -2.90 2.70 9.04
C SER A 468 -3.31 3.06 7.60
N PHE A 469 -3.44 2.07 6.71
CA PHE A 469 -4.05 2.29 5.41
C PHE A 469 -5.55 2.59 5.54
N PRO A 470 -6.09 3.53 4.74
CA PRO A 470 -7.53 3.72 4.63
C PRO A 470 -8.27 2.46 4.16
N ASP A 471 -9.52 2.29 4.57
CA ASP A 471 -10.35 1.12 4.27
C ASP A 471 -10.67 0.96 2.77
N ASP A 472 -10.64 2.06 2.01
CA ASP A 472 -10.82 2.10 0.56
C ASP A 472 -9.52 1.95 -0.26
N TYR A 473 -8.40 1.63 0.39
CA TYR A 473 -7.13 1.33 -0.29
C TYR A 473 -7.12 -0.12 -0.78
N LEU A 474 -7.18 -0.35 -2.09
CA LEU A 474 -7.27 -1.70 -2.67
C LEU A 474 -5.88 -2.30 -2.93
N PHE A 475 -5.61 -3.50 -2.44
CA PHE A 475 -4.42 -4.26 -2.82
C PHE A 475 -4.77 -5.25 -3.94
N LEU A 476 -4.03 -5.20 -5.05
CA LEU A 476 -4.23 -6.03 -6.23
C LEU A 476 -3.26 -7.23 -6.24
N GLY A 477 -3.50 -8.17 -7.13
CA GLY A 477 -2.75 -9.41 -7.28
C GLY A 477 -3.27 -10.54 -6.40
N ALA A 478 -2.54 -11.65 -6.43
CA ALA A 478 -2.89 -12.86 -5.68
C ALA A 478 -3.03 -12.56 -4.18
N TYR A 479 -4.00 -13.21 -3.54
CA TYR A 479 -4.36 -13.01 -2.13
C TYR A 479 -3.14 -12.94 -1.19
N LEU A 480 -2.20 -13.88 -1.32
CA LEU A 480 -1.02 -13.94 -0.45
C LEU A 480 -0.02 -12.79 -0.70
N LYS A 481 0.05 -12.25 -1.92
CA LYS A 481 0.95 -11.12 -2.24
C LYS A 481 0.50 -9.82 -1.57
N THR A 482 -0.79 -9.66 -1.29
CA THR A 482 -1.29 -8.47 -0.57
C THR A 482 -0.64 -8.29 0.81
N TYR A 483 -0.38 -9.39 1.55
CA TYR A 483 0.35 -9.31 2.82
C TYR A 483 1.80 -8.82 2.67
N MET A 484 2.45 -9.17 1.55
CA MET A 484 3.81 -8.71 1.26
C MET A 484 3.81 -7.20 1.01
N GLU A 485 2.86 -6.71 0.22
CA GLU A 485 2.67 -5.28 -0.05
C GLU A 485 2.44 -4.48 1.24
N ILE A 486 1.50 -4.94 2.07
CA ILE A 486 1.16 -4.31 3.35
C ILE A 486 2.35 -4.36 4.33
N GLY A 487 3.01 -5.52 4.43
CA GLY A 487 4.11 -5.74 5.37
C GLY A 487 5.40 -5.01 5.00
N ASN A 488 5.62 -4.70 3.71
CA ASN A 488 6.75 -3.89 3.24
C ASN A 488 6.50 -2.38 3.42
N ALA A 489 5.25 -1.94 3.47
CA ALA A 489 4.92 -0.52 3.55
C ALA A 489 5.40 0.15 4.85
N VAL A 490 5.59 1.46 4.77
CA VAL A 490 5.67 2.38 5.91
C VAL A 490 4.25 2.74 6.34
N PRO A 491 3.93 2.79 7.65
CA PRO A 491 2.62 3.22 8.11
C PRO A 491 2.24 4.61 7.58
N VAL A 492 1.05 4.72 7.00
CA VAL A 492 0.56 5.94 6.34
C VAL A 492 0.49 7.14 7.29
N LEU A 493 0.03 6.96 8.54
CA LEU A 493 -0.03 8.05 9.51
C LEU A 493 1.36 8.55 9.93
N MET A 494 2.33 7.63 10.05
CA MET A 494 3.72 7.99 10.34
C MET A 494 4.31 8.81 9.19
N ALA A 495 4.17 8.32 7.96
CA ALA A 495 4.59 9.02 6.75
C ALA A 495 3.94 10.42 6.63
N ASN A 496 2.63 10.52 6.89
CA ASN A 496 1.87 11.77 6.84
C ASN A 496 2.37 12.81 7.84
N ARG A 497 2.68 12.38 9.08
CA ARG A 497 3.18 13.27 10.12
C ARG A 497 4.56 13.82 9.76
N ILE A 498 5.48 12.94 9.36
CA ILE A 498 6.84 13.33 8.95
C ILE A 498 6.77 14.32 7.77
N ALA A 499 5.98 13.99 6.74
CA ALA A 499 5.78 14.86 5.59
C ALA A 499 5.22 16.25 5.98
N THR A 500 4.27 16.29 6.92
CA THR A 500 3.69 17.55 7.41
C THR A 500 4.73 18.45 8.10
N ILE A 501 5.70 17.87 8.81
CA ILE A 501 6.80 18.63 9.42
C ILE A 501 7.75 19.16 8.35
N ILE A 502 8.22 18.30 7.45
CA ILE A 502 9.15 18.68 6.37
C ILE A 502 8.55 19.81 5.52
N LYS A 503 7.24 19.75 5.22
CA LYS A 503 6.55 20.73 4.38
C LYS A 503 6.62 22.16 4.90
N ARG A 504 6.86 22.39 6.21
CA ARG A 504 7.00 23.73 6.79
C ARG A 504 8.24 24.48 6.29
N TYR A 505 9.20 23.74 5.73
CA TYR A 505 10.50 24.24 5.29
C TYR A 505 10.67 24.22 3.76
N LEU A 506 9.62 23.87 3.02
CA LEU A 506 9.53 23.94 1.56
C LEU A 506 8.78 25.21 1.15
#